data_AF-A0A1W6UFH5-F1
#
_entry.id   AF-A0A1W6UFH5-F1
#
_cell.length_a   1.000
_cell.length_b   1.000
_cell.length_c   1.000
_cell.angle_alpha   90.00
_cell.angle_beta   90.00
_cell.angle_gamma   90.00
#
_symmetry.space_group_name_H-M   'P 1'
#
loop_
_entity.id
_entity.type
_entity.pdbx_description
1 polymer ?
#
loop_
_entity_poly.entity_id
_entity_poly.type
_entity_poly.pdbx_seq_one_letter_code
_entity_poly.pdbx_strand_id
1 'polypeptide(L)'
;MTARSKLKASKVQNSQNAVQKSTELTSILTTGERLKIALFFRSKKQIEFINSLMIIKTESKPDNGKDETESKGVGVADLLVIKRMKKIYEQSSSIGGVSAIVCKALIVRIRGGMGLGEAMYGLFSDSFCTLMSATAASSDITSAIKGATERQSEVFRVELVSTIKLYAGFFILIVGGNGLNLIHSFYEERKAEVPKAFRYFKEPELKFLVADFIANFTIPLILVVVTASIINRYVLPKLTGKVREKADSYYPPAVLYRSKLAMSLFSNIALLIKDAGIQPRLAIDKLLIWAKPYERDHLDMIKASIVAGAEGTDQFSTGLLPDELELKLKLAGQGEKASIKTALNIICNTGQRDLVNQMKRLSTILMLILGGIGVWVLAGGLSVGMAVMKSLGV
;
A
#
# COMPACT_ATOMS: atom_id res chain seq x y z
N MET A 1 33.76 -20.86 -7.97
CA MET A 1 33.17 -19.87 -7.04
C MET A 1 34.29 -18.92 -6.59
N THR A 2 34.39 -17.75 -7.22
CA THR A 2 35.57 -16.88 -7.19
C THR A 2 35.53 -15.87 -6.04
N ALA A 3 36.70 -15.42 -5.58
CA ALA A 3 36.88 -14.46 -4.47
C ALA A 3 36.06 -13.15 -4.61
N ARG A 4 35.67 -12.76 -5.83
CA ARG A 4 34.74 -11.64 -6.09
C ARG A 4 33.31 -11.87 -5.56
N SER A 5 32.84 -13.12 -5.48
CA SER A 5 31.53 -13.45 -4.91
C SER A 5 31.51 -13.29 -3.38
N LYS A 6 32.61 -13.65 -2.70
CA LYS A 6 32.76 -13.45 -1.24
C LYS A 6 32.88 -11.97 -0.87
N LEU A 7 33.54 -11.16 -1.69
CA LEU A 7 33.67 -9.70 -1.47
C LEU A 7 32.36 -8.93 -1.68
N LYS A 8 31.53 -9.32 -2.66
CA LYS A 8 30.18 -8.75 -2.83
C LYS A 8 29.24 -9.17 -1.70
N ALA A 9 29.28 -10.43 -1.27
CA ALA A 9 28.48 -10.90 -0.15
C ALA A 9 28.84 -10.15 1.15
N SER A 10 30.14 -9.97 1.43
CA SER A 10 30.63 -9.23 2.61
C SER A 10 30.18 -7.76 2.65
N LYS A 11 30.20 -7.05 1.51
CA LYS A 11 29.78 -5.63 1.47
C LYS A 11 28.27 -5.46 1.65
N VAL A 12 27.47 -6.34 1.04
CA VAL A 12 26.00 -6.33 1.21
C VAL A 12 25.61 -6.70 2.65
N GLN A 13 26.31 -7.66 3.25
CA GLN A 13 26.10 -8.07 4.63
C GLN A 13 26.55 -6.99 5.62
N ASN A 14 27.59 -6.21 5.31
CA ASN A 14 27.99 -5.04 6.12
C ASN A 14 27.02 -3.86 6.02
N SER A 15 26.42 -3.59 4.86
CA SER A 15 25.35 -2.59 4.75
C SER A 15 24.07 -3.04 5.47
N GLN A 16 23.74 -4.33 5.45
CA GLN A 16 22.62 -4.88 6.22
C GLN A 16 22.88 -4.87 7.74
N ASN A 17 24.11 -5.17 8.16
CA ASN A 17 24.52 -5.10 9.57
C ASN A 17 24.59 -3.65 10.09
N ALA A 18 24.92 -2.66 9.25
CA ALA A 18 24.88 -1.25 9.63
C ALA A 18 23.44 -0.73 9.79
N VAL A 19 22.50 -1.20 8.97
CA VAL A 19 21.06 -0.91 9.12
C VAL A 19 20.47 -1.66 10.33
N GLN A 20 20.96 -2.86 10.65
CA GLN A 20 20.60 -3.59 11.88
C GLN A 20 21.23 -3.02 13.16
N LYS A 21 22.36 -2.29 13.06
CA LYS A 21 22.92 -1.48 14.16
C LYS A 21 22.24 -0.12 14.32
N SER A 22 21.10 0.09 13.66
CA SER A 22 20.21 1.19 14.02
C SER A 22 19.74 0.97 15.45
N THR A 23 19.89 1.99 16.30
CA THR A 23 19.34 2.02 17.66
C THR A 23 17.92 1.48 17.60
N GLU A 24 17.74 0.23 18.06
CA GLU A 24 16.50 -0.49 17.82
C GLU A 24 15.37 0.37 18.38
N LEU A 25 14.26 0.50 17.64
CA LEU A 25 13.09 1.26 18.08
C LEU A 25 12.62 0.84 19.50
N THR A 26 12.91 -0.39 19.89
CA THR A 26 12.69 -0.98 21.23
C THR A 26 13.37 -0.17 22.35
N SER A 27 14.54 0.40 22.11
CA SER A 27 15.31 1.17 23.09
C SER A 27 14.85 2.62 23.25
N ILE A 28 14.24 3.19 22.22
CA ILE A 28 13.83 4.60 22.18
C ILE A 28 12.35 4.78 22.55
N LEU A 29 11.51 3.83 22.11
CA LEU A 29 10.07 3.91 22.24
C LEU A 29 9.53 2.77 23.10
N THR A 30 8.65 3.12 24.03
CA THR A 30 7.85 2.15 24.78
C THR A 30 7.00 1.30 23.84
N THR A 31 6.62 0.09 24.28
CA THR A 31 5.72 -0.78 23.51
C THR A 31 4.40 -0.11 23.16
N GLY A 32 3.86 0.71 24.07
CA GLY A 32 2.66 1.51 23.82
C GLY A 32 2.86 2.59 22.75
N GLU A 33 3.97 3.32 22.76
CA GLU A 33 4.30 4.30 21.72
C GLU A 33 4.46 3.61 20.34
N ARG A 34 5.12 2.46 20.27
CA ARG A 34 5.28 1.69 19.02
C ARG A 34 3.93 1.23 18.47
N LEU A 35 3.05 0.73 19.34
CA LEU A 35 1.70 0.33 18.95
C LEU A 35 0.89 1.55 18.46
N LYS A 36 0.98 2.69 19.13
CA LYS A 36 0.33 3.93 18.69
C LYS A 36 0.82 4.37 17.32
N ILE A 37 2.12 4.35 17.06
CA ILE A 37 2.68 4.66 15.73
C ILE A 37 2.13 3.67 14.70
N ALA A 38 2.20 2.36 14.97
CA ALA A 38 1.72 1.34 14.03
C ALA A 38 0.23 1.50 13.69
N LEU A 39 -0.60 1.88 14.66
CA LEU A 39 -2.05 2.02 14.48
C LEU A 39 -2.45 3.35 13.84
N PHE A 40 -1.86 4.46 14.30
CA PHE A 40 -2.32 5.82 14.01
C PHE A 40 -1.39 6.61 13.07
N PHE A 41 -0.10 6.26 12.97
CA PHE A 41 0.84 6.91 12.04
C PHE A 41 0.82 6.27 10.66
N ARG A 42 -0.38 6.16 10.09
CA ARG A 42 -0.61 5.58 8.76
C ARG A 42 -0.21 6.56 7.65
N SER A 43 -0.32 6.12 6.39
CA SER A 43 0.08 6.90 5.21
C SER A 43 -0.42 8.35 5.26
N LYS A 44 -1.70 8.63 5.54
CA LYS A 44 -2.20 10.02 5.61
C LYS A 44 -1.43 10.89 6.61
N LYS A 45 -1.13 10.36 7.80
CA LYS A 45 -0.37 11.07 8.84
C LYS A 45 1.11 11.20 8.49
N GLN A 46 1.69 10.20 7.82
CA GLN A 46 3.03 10.28 7.26
C GLN A 46 3.11 11.41 6.21
N ILE A 47 2.12 11.52 5.33
CA ILE A 47 2.02 12.57 4.32
C ILE A 47 1.91 13.95 4.96
N GLU A 48 0.99 14.11 5.92
CA GLU A 48 0.84 15.35 6.69
C GLU A 48 2.17 15.74 7.37
N PHE A 49 2.85 14.77 7.97
CA PHE A 49 4.14 14.95 8.61
C PHE A 49 5.21 15.42 7.62
N ILE A 50 5.34 14.76 6.47
CA ILE A 50 6.32 15.14 5.44
C ILE A 50 5.99 16.52 4.88
N ASN A 51 4.72 16.84 4.64
CA ASN A 51 4.34 18.18 4.21
C ASN A 51 4.72 19.25 5.24
N SER A 52 4.45 19.01 6.54
CA SER A 52 4.89 19.91 7.61
C SER A 52 6.41 20.06 7.65
N LEU A 53 7.15 18.96 7.49
CA LEU A 53 8.61 18.97 7.43
C LEU A 53 9.11 19.84 6.27
N MET A 54 8.52 19.69 5.08
CA MET A 54 8.92 20.45 3.90
C MET A 54 8.57 21.94 3.99
N ILE A 55 7.42 22.29 4.57
CA ILE A 55 7.03 23.69 4.82
C ILE A 55 8.08 24.37 5.71
N ILE A 56 8.38 23.78 6.87
CA ILE A 56 9.34 24.36 7.82
C ILE A 56 10.75 24.40 7.21
N LYS A 57 11.15 23.38 6.46
CA LYS A 57 12.46 23.35 5.78
C LYS A 57 12.58 24.44 4.71
N THR A 58 11.48 24.81 4.06
CA THR A 58 11.45 25.89 3.06
C THR A 58 11.54 27.26 3.74
N GLU A 59 10.80 27.47 4.84
CA GLU A 59 10.84 28.71 5.65
C GLU A 59 12.18 28.91 6.38
N SER A 60 12.91 27.83 6.65
CA SER A 60 14.19 27.89 7.39
C SER A 60 15.39 28.11 6.49
N LYS A 61 15.21 28.33 5.17
CA LYS A 61 16.31 28.79 4.32
C LYS A 61 16.68 30.21 4.76
N PRO A 62 17.91 30.45 5.23
CA PRO A 62 18.32 31.77 5.68
C PRO A 62 18.27 32.73 4.49
N ASP A 63 17.40 33.73 4.59
CA ASP A 63 17.51 34.95 3.80
C ASP A 63 18.86 35.58 4.16
N ASN A 64 19.76 35.67 3.18
CA ASN A 64 21.04 36.40 3.22
C ASN A 64 22.23 35.73 3.95
N GLY A 65 22.89 34.80 3.26
CA GLY A 65 24.33 34.89 2.91
C GLY A 65 25.42 35.03 3.99
N LYS A 66 25.10 34.92 5.28
CA LYS A 66 26.08 34.95 6.37
C LYS A 66 25.82 33.74 7.28
N ASP A 67 26.86 32.95 7.51
CA ASP A 67 26.89 31.74 8.36
C ASP A 67 26.58 30.38 7.69
N GLU A 68 27.08 30.13 6.48
CA GLU A 68 27.16 28.76 5.93
C GLU A 68 28.29 27.90 6.54
N THR A 69 29.13 28.47 7.42
CA THR A 69 30.39 27.82 7.81
C THR A 69 30.28 26.82 8.96
N GLU A 70 29.22 26.83 9.77
CA GLU A 70 29.11 25.98 10.98
C GLU A 70 28.23 24.74 10.85
N SER A 71 27.37 24.61 9.83
CA SER A 71 26.51 23.43 9.69
C SER A 71 27.12 22.31 8.85
N LYS A 72 28.37 21.90 9.15
CA LYS A 72 29.04 20.76 8.47
C LYS A 72 28.66 19.38 9.01
N GLY A 73 27.83 19.31 10.05
CA GLY A 73 27.30 18.04 10.55
C GLY A 73 26.13 17.53 9.68
N VAL A 74 26.28 16.35 9.10
CA VAL A 74 25.18 15.60 8.45
C VAL A 74 24.01 15.54 9.43
N GLY A 75 22.88 16.16 9.07
CA GLY A 75 21.63 16.11 9.86
C GLY A 75 21.41 17.22 10.90
N VAL A 76 22.32 18.19 11.08
CA VAL A 76 22.13 19.28 12.06
C VAL A 76 20.93 20.17 11.69
N ALA A 77 20.81 20.56 10.42
CA ALA A 77 19.68 21.34 9.93
C ALA A 77 18.35 20.58 10.09
N ASP A 78 18.32 19.29 9.71
CA ASP A 78 17.12 18.45 9.85
C ASP A 78 16.74 18.27 11.33
N LEU A 79 17.72 18.17 12.24
CA LEU A 79 17.50 18.08 13.69
C LEU A 79 16.80 19.33 14.24
N LEU A 80 17.19 20.53 13.80
CA LEU A 80 16.55 21.79 14.20
C LEU A 80 15.10 21.86 13.71
N VAL A 81 14.86 21.50 12.45
CA VAL A 81 13.51 21.45 11.87
C VAL A 81 12.61 20.48 12.66
N ILE A 82 13.09 19.27 12.96
CA ILE A 82 12.30 18.26 13.69
C ILE A 82 12.04 18.67 15.14
N LYS A 83 12.99 19.35 15.81
CA LYS A 83 12.74 19.93 17.15
C LYS A 83 11.63 20.99 17.11
N ARG A 84 11.63 21.85 16.08
CA ARG A 84 10.57 22.85 15.88
C ARG A 84 9.22 22.19 15.64
N MET A 85 9.16 21.17 14.76
CA MET A 85 7.95 20.36 14.53
C MET A 85 7.43 19.73 15.83
N LYS A 86 8.34 19.13 16.62
CA LYS A 86 7.98 18.50 17.90
C LYS A 86 7.26 19.48 18.82
N LYS A 87 7.82 20.69 19.01
CA LYS A 87 7.22 21.73 19.85
C LYS A 87 5.83 22.14 19.37
N ILE A 88 5.66 22.32 18.06
CA ILE A 88 4.36 22.65 17.45
C ILE A 88 3.34 21.52 17.71
N TYR A 89 3.73 20.25 17.52
CA TYR A 89 2.83 19.12 17.75
C TYR A 89 2.48 18.90 19.23
N GLU A 90 3.40 19.16 20.16
CA GLU A 90 3.12 19.10 21.60
C GLU A 90 2.14 20.20 22.03
N GLN A 91 2.26 21.41 21.46
CA GLN A 91 1.33 22.52 21.73
C GLN A 91 -0.06 22.31 21.13
N SER A 92 -0.18 21.52 20.05
CA SER A 92 -1.44 21.29 19.32
C SER A 92 -2.41 20.27 19.97
N SER A 93 -2.03 19.63 21.09
CA SER A 93 -2.76 18.77 22.05
C SER A 93 -3.87 17.78 21.60
N SER A 94 -4.69 18.03 20.56
CA SER A 94 -5.77 17.13 20.10
C SER A 94 -5.38 16.21 18.92
N ILE A 95 -4.40 16.60 18.09
CA ILE A 95 -4.04 15.89 16.84
C ILE A 95 -2.55 15.47 16.78
N GLY A 96 -1.69 16.10 17.59
CA GLY A 96 -0.23 15.99 17.49
C GLY A 96 0.44 14.83 18.23
N GLY A 97 -0.28 14.06 19.07
CA GLY A 97 0.33 13.12 20.00
C GLY A 97 1.24 12.07 19.35
N VAL A 98 0.81 11.48 18.23
CA VAL A 98 1.60 10.44 17.53
C VAL A 98 2.76 11.05 16.75
N SER A 99 2.54 12.20 16.09
CA SER A 99 3.58 12.91 15.35
C SER A 99 4.69 13.42 16.27
N ALA A 100 4.36 13.86 17.49
CA ALA A 100 5.35 14.25 18.50
C ALA A 100 6.22 13.06 18.94
N ILE A 101 5.62 11.86 19.13
CA ILE A 101 6.36 10.63 19.43
C ILE A 101 7.30 10.28 18.26
N VAL A 102 6.85 10.43 17.01
CA VAL A 102 7.69 10.23 15.83
C VAL A 102 8.86 11.21 15.82
N CYS A 103 8.62 12.51 16.06
CA CYS A 103 9.70 13.50 16.17
C CYS A 103 10.71 13.13 17.27
N LYS A 104 10.25 12.67 18.44
CA LYS A 104 11.12 12.20 19.53
C LYS A 104 12.05 11.08 19.05
N ALA A 105 11.50 10.08 18.35
CA ALA A 105 12.31 8.98 17.81
C ALA A 105 13.33 9.44 16.76
N LEU A 106 12.91 10.32 15.83
CA LEU A 106 13.79 10.88 14.81
C LEU A 106 14.93 11.71 15.42
N ILE A 107 14.64 12.56 16.42
CA ILE A 107 15.65 13.38 17.11
C ILE A 107 16.75 12.50 17.73
N VAL A 108 16.38 11.41 18.39
CA VAL A 108 17.35 10.49 19.02
C VAL A 108 18.23 9.82 17.95
N ARG A 109 17.63 9.36 16.85
CA ARG A 109 18.35 8.71 15.75
C ARG A 109 19.29 9.65 15.00
N ILE A 110 18.85 10.86 14.70
CA ILE A 110 19.67 11.87 14.03
C ILE A 110 20.82 12.34 14.93
N ARG A 111 20.58 12.49 16.25
CA ARG A 111 21.67 12.73 17.22
C ARG A 111 22.69 11.60 17.27
N GLY A 112 22.27 10.37 16.97
CA GLY A 112 23.15 9.22 16.80
C GLY A 112 23.94 9.23 15.48
N GLY A 113 23.85 10.28 14.67
CA GLY A 113 24.58 10.43 13.40
C GLY A 113 23.88 9.84 12.19
N MET A 114 22.63 9.38 12.32
CA MET A 114 21.87 8.85 11.17
C MET A 114 21.38 9.97 10.25
N GLY A 115 21.43 9.73 8.94
CA GLY A 115 20.76 10.60 7.97
C GLY A 115 19.23 10.54 8.15
N LEU A 116 18.52 11.60 7.73
CA LEU A 116 17.07 11.69 7.92
C LEU A 116 16.30 10.48 7.34
N GLY A 117 16.63 10.06 6.12
CA GLY A 117 15.98 8.90 5.49
C GLY A 117 16.20 7.59 6.26
N GLU A 118 17.39 7.40 6.84
CA GLU A 118 17.71 6.23 7.68
C GLU A 118 16.99 6.31 9.03
N ALA A 119 16.96 7.50 9.64
CA ALA A 119 16.28 7.74 10.90
C ALA A 119 14.78 7.45 10.82
N MET A 120 14.17 7.63 9.64
CA MET A 120 12.76 7.35 9.36
C MET A 120 12.43 5.86 9.21
N TYR A 121 13.44 4.99 9.04
CA TYR A 121 13.22 3.58 8.79
C TYR A 121 12.45 2.88 9.93
N GLY A 122 11.40 2.13 9.59
CA GLY A 122 10.52 1.47 10.55
C GLY A 122 9.48 2.40 11.22
N LEU A 123 9.57 3.71 11.01
CA LEU A 123 8.55 4.69 11.40
C LEU A 123 7.66 5.09 10.20
N PHE A 124 8.28 5.21 9.03
CA PHE A 124 7.63 5.58 7.77
C PHE A 124 7.60 4.40 6.79
N SER A 125 6.81 4.54 5.72
CA SER A 125 6.89 3.60 4.60
C SER A 125 8.27 3.63 3.94
N ASP A 126 8.68 2.50 3.37
CA ASP A 126 9.97 2.35 2.67
C ASP A 126 10.13 3.37 1.54
N SER A 127 9.02 3.72 0.87
CA SER A 127 8.97 4.75 -0.17
C SER A 127 9.35 6.12 0.39
N PHE A 128 8.79 6.56 1.53
CA PHE A 128 9.17 7.85 2.12
C PHE A 128 10.61 7.87 2.61
N CYS A 129 11.11 6.77 3.19
CA CYS A 129 12.50 6.68 3.63
C CYS A 129 13.47 6.85 2.45
N THR A 130 13.17 6.18 1.34
CA THR A 130 13.91 6.30 0.08
C THR A 130 13.86 7.73 -0.45
N LEU A 131 12.66 8.32 -0.57
CA LEU A 131 12.47 9.68 -1.07
C LEU A 131 13.25 10.70 -0.21
N MET A 132 13.17 10.59 1.11
CA MET A 132 13.89 11.49 2.01
C MET A 132 15.40 11.28 1.96
N SER A 133 15.89 10.05 1.80
CA SER A 133 17.32 9.81 1.58
C SER A 133 17.84 10.45 0.28
N ALA A 134 16.96 10.67 -0.69
CA ALA A 134 17.29 11.33 -1.94
C ALA A 134 17.21 12.86 -1.85
N THR A 135 16.32 13.42 -1.01
CA THR A 135 16.24 14.88 -0.79
C THR A 135 17.54 15.50 -0.31
N ALA A 136 18.37 14.73 0.38
CA ALA A 136 19.70 15.17 0.79
C ALA A 136 20.60 15.51 -0.42
N ALA A 137 20.28 15.03 -1.62
CA ALA A 137 21.06 15.25 -2.83
C ALA A 137 20.59 16.42 -3.71
N SER A 138 19.36 16.95 -3.55
CA SER A 138 18.89 18.08 -4.36
C SER A 138 17.78 18.90 -3.68
N SER A 139 17.82 20.22 -3.88
CA SER A 139 16.92 21.21 -3.26
C SER A 139 15.53 21.30 -3.91
N ASP A 140 15.35 20.80 -5.14
CA ASP A 140 14.08 20.92 -5.90
C ASP A 140 13.18 19.68 -5.76
N ILE A 141 13.64 18.66 -5.03
CA ILE A 141 12.92 17.39 -4.82
C ILE A 141 11.62 17.59 -4.04
N THR A 142 11.45 18.71 -3.33
CA THR A 142 10.27 18.99 -2.50
C THR A 142 8.95 18.92 -3.27
N SER A 143 8.89 19.56 -4.44
CA SER A 143 7.69 19.59 -5.29
C SER A 143 7.41 18.20 -5.88
N ALA A 144 8.46 17.48 -6.27
CA ALA A 144 8.38 16.12 -6.77
C ALA A 144 7.88 15.13 -5.72
N ILE A 145 8.38 15.23 -4.49
CA ILE A 145 7.90 14.41 -3.36
C ILE A 145 6.44 14.71 -3.11
N LYS A 146 6.04 15.98 -3.07
CA LYS A 146 4.63 16.35 -2.88
C LYS A 146 3.76 15.72 -3.97
N GLY A 147 4.15 15.83 -5.24
CA GLY A 147 3.41 15.24 -6.36
C GLY A 147 3.38 13.70 -6.33
N ALA A 148 4.48 13.04 -5.95
CA ALA A 148 4.51 11.57 -5.77
C ALA A 148 3.64 11.12 -4.60
N THR A 149 3.62 11.94 -3.54
CA THR A 149 2.86 11.70 -2.32
C THR A 149 1.35 11.84 -2.54
N GLU A 150 0.92 12.90 -3.24
CA GLU A 150 -0.48 13.10 -3.65
C GLU A 150 -0.98 11.95 -4.52
N ARG A 151 -0.13 11.50 -5.45
CA ARG A 151 -0.40 10.34 -6.29
C ARG A 151 -0.57 9.05 -5.49
N GLN A 152 0.35 8.75 -4.58
CA GLN A 152 0.19 7.60 -3.68
C GLN A 152 -1.09 7.71 -2.82
N SER A 153 -1.42 8.90 -2.34
CA SER A 153 -2.65 9.16 -1.57
C SER A 153 -3.93 8.82 -2.35
N GLU A 154 -3.97 9.12 -3.65
CA GLU A 154 -5.10 8.75 -4.50
C GLU A 154 -5.28 7.24 -4.61
N VAL A 155 -4.19 6.50 -4.83
CA VAL A 155 -4.22 5.02 -4.87
C VAL A 155 -4.73 4.46 -3.55
N PHE A 156 -4.23 4.97 -2.41
CA PHE A 156 -4.70 4.55 -1.09
C PHE A 156 -6.17 4.88 -0.85
N ARG A 157 -6.65 6.05 -1.30
CA ARG A 157 -8.06 6.43 -1.19
C ARG A 157 -8.95 5.46 -1.97
N VAL A 158 -8.55 5.11 -3.18
CA VAL A 158 -9.28 4.15 -4.02
C VAL A 158 -9.27 2.75 -3.40
N GLU A 159 -8.12 2.32 -2.85
CA GLU A 159 -7.99 1.07 -2.09
C GLU A 159 -8.94 1.03 -0.89
N LEU A 160 -8.99 2.12 -0.11
CA LEU A 160 -9.87 2.25 1.05
C LEU A 160 -11.35 2.20 0.64
N VAL A 161 -11.74 3.01 -0.35
CA VAL A 161 -13.13 3.05 -0.84
C VAL A 161 -13.54 1.68 -1.39
N SER A 162 -12.64 1.02 -2.13
CA SER A 162 -12.89 -0.32 -2.64
C SER A 162 -13.08 -1.34 -1.51
N THR A 163 -12.21 -1.28 -0.51
CA THR A 163 -12.28 -2.13 0.68
C THR A 163 -13.59 -1.92 1.44
N ILE A 164 -14.00 -0.67 1.64
CA ILE A 164 -15.28 -0.32 2.28
C ILE A 164 -16.46 -0.89 1.48
N LYS A 165 -16.46 -0.76 0.14
CA LYS A 165 -17.51 -1.32 -0.72
C LYS A 165 -17.62 -2.84 -0.59
N LEU A 166 -16.49 -3.53 -0.54
CA LEU A 166 -16.47 -4.98 -0.33
C LEU A 166 -17.04 -5.35 1.03
N TYR A 167 -16.60 -4.69 2.10
CA TYR A 167 -17.13 -4.93 3.45
C TYR A 167 -18.62 -4.60 3.55
N ALA A 168 -19.11 -3.55 2.88
CA ALA A 168 -20.53 -3.24 2.82
C ALA A 168 -21.31 -4.35 2.10
N GLY A 169 -20.80 -4.86 0.97
CA GLY A 169 -21.40 -6.00 0.26
C GLY A 169 -21.44 -7.26 1.14
N PHE A 170 -20.35 -7.57 1.84
CA PHE A 170 -20.33 -8.66 2.82
C PHE A 170 -21.36 -8.42 3.92
N PHE A 171 -21.40 -7.23 4.53
CA PHE A 171 -22.35 -6.91 5.59
C PHE A 171 -23.80 -7.13 5.17
N ILE A 172 -24.18 -6.72 3.96
CA ILE A 172 -25.51 -6.99 3.38
C ILE A 172 -25.78 -8.50 3.30
N LEU A 173 -24.79 -9.29 2.87
CA LEU A 173 -24.92 -10.76 2.85
C LEU A 173 -25.09 -11.36 4.25
N ILE A 174 -24.34 -10.88 5.25
CA ILE A 174 -24.47 -11.34 6.63
C ILE A 174 -25.87 -11.06 7.15
N VAL A 175 -26.32 -9.80 7.05
CA VAL A 175 -27.62 -9.37 7.57
C VAL A 175 -28.74 -10.09 6.82
N GLY A 176 -28.64 -10.21 5.50
CA GLY A 176 -29.62 -10.91 4.68
C GLY A 176 -29.70 -12.40 4.97
N GLY A 177 -28.56 -13.08 5.09
CA GLY A 177 -28.52 -14.51 5.42
C GLY A 177 -29.06 -14.82 6.81
N ASN A 178 -28.64 -14.04 7.83
CA ASN A 178 -29.14 -14.22 9.20
C ASN A 178 -30.65 -13.91 9.29
N GLY A 179 -31.12 -12.85 8.62
CA GLY A 179 -32.54 -12.53 8.57
C GLY A 179 -33.36 -13.65 7.92
N LEU A 180 -32.86 -14.25 6.84
CA LEU A 180 -33.54 -15.37 6.19
C LEU A 180 -33.53 -16.64 7.05
N ASN A 181 -32.43 -16.93 7.76
CA ASN A 181 -32.36 -18.05 8.70
C ASN A 181 -33.39 -17.89 9.84
N LEU A 182 -33.57 -16.67 10.38
CA LEU A 182 -34.62 -16.40 11.37
C LEU A 182 -36.03 -16.64 10.81
N ILE A 183 -36.29 -16.20 9.56
CA ILE A 183 -37.56 -16.46 8.89
C ILE A 183 -37.76 -17.96 8.65
N HIS A 184 -36.71 -18.70 8.30
CA HIS A 184 -36.75 -20.15 8.10
C HIS A 184 -37.04 -20.89 9.40
N SER A 185 -36.35 -20.55 10.48
CA SER A 185 -36.57 -21.13 11.81
C SER A 185 -38.00 -20.90 12.28
N PHE A 186 -38.52 -19.68 12.11
CA PHE A 186 -39.91 -19.35 12.44
C PHE A 186 -40.91 -20.11 11.54
N TYR A 187 -40.59 -20.26 10.25
CA TYR A 187 -41.41 -21.03 9.32
C TYR A 187 -41.50 -22.51 9.73
N GLU A 188 -40.38 -23.15 10.06
CA GLU A 188 -40.34 -24.55 10.48
C GLU A 188 -41.08 -24.78 11.81
N GLU A 189 -40.89 -23.89 12.79
CA GLU A 189 -41.64 -23.93 14.05
C GLU A 189 -43.16 -23.85 13.81
N ARG A 190 -43.61 -22.93 12.96
CA ARG A 190 -45.04 -22.79 12.62
C ARG A 190 -45.60 -23.94 11.79
N LYS A 191 -44.81 -24.48 10.86
CA LYS A 191 -45.16 -25.66 10.07
C LYS A 191 -45.36 -26.88 10.96
N ALA A 192 -44.55 -27.02 12.02
CA ALA A 192 -44.72 -28.07 13.02
C ALA A 192 -46.01 -27.89 13.85
N GLU A 193 -46.37 -26.66 14.21
CA GLU A 193 -47.60 -26.36 14.97
C GLU A 193 -48.89 -26.54 14.14
N VAL A 194 -48.91 -26.07 12.87
CA VAL A 194 -50.12 -26.00 12.04
C VAL A 194 -49.91 -26.59 10.64
N PRO A 195 -49.64 -27.90 10.51
CA PRO A 195 -49.21 -28.51 9.23
C PRO A 195 -50.26 -28.39 8.12
N LYS A 196 -51.55 -28.31 8.46
CA LYS A 196 -52.64 -28.18 7.47
C LYS A 196 -52.64 -26.84 6.73
N ALA A 197 -52.21 -25.75 7.39
CA ALA A 197 -52.16 -24.42 6.78
C ALA A 197 -51.07 -24.32 5.70
N PHE A 198 -50.02 -25.14 5.81
CA PHE A 198 -48.87 -25.12 4.90
C PHE A 198 -48.95 -26.16 3.76
N ARG A 199 -50.01 -26.96 3.68
CA ARG A 199 -50.13 -28.07 2.72
C ARG A 199 -50.02 -27.66 1.24
N TYR A 200 -50.41 -26.43 0.92
CA TYR A 200 -50.37 -25.89 -0.45
C TYR A 200 -49.21 -24.91 -0.67
N PHE A 201 -48.40 -24.65 0.36
CA PHE A 201 -47.24 -23.79 0.24
C PHE A 201 -46.08 -24.59 -0.32
N LYS A 202 -45.68 -24.33 -1.57
CA LYS A 202 -44.51 -24.96 -2.16
C LYS A 202 -43.26 -24.37 -1.51
N GLU A 203 -42.57 -25.20 -0.74
CA GLU A 203 -41.40 -24.78 0.02
C GLU A 203 -40.33 -24.23 -0.92
N PRO A 204 -39.80 -23.02 -0.67
CA PRO A 204 -38.71 -22.45 -1.45
C PRO A 204 -37.39 -23.03 -0.96
N GLU A 205 -37.23 -24.36 -1.09
CA GLU A 205 -36.11 -25.15 -0.57
C GLU A 205 -34.75 -24.53 -0.90
N LEU A 206 -34.58 -24.03 -2.13
CA LEU A 206 -33.33 -23.42 -2.57
C LEU A 206 -33.02 -22.10 -1.84
N LYS A 207 -34.04 -21.31 -1.48
CA LYS A 207 -33.84 -20.06 -0.73
C LYS A 207 -33.41 -20.34 0.71
N PHE A 208 -34.06 -21.32 1.35
CA PHE A 208 -33.73 -21.74 2.71
C PHE A 208 -32.36 -22.41 2.79
N LEU A 209 -32.03 -23.30 1.83
CA LEU A 209 -30.71 -23.93 1.75
C LEU A 209 -29.60 -22.88 1.58
N VAL A 210 -29.80 -21.88 0.72
CA VAL A 210 -28.82 -20.79 0.56
C VAL A 210 -28.72 -19.94 1.83
N ALA A 211 -29.82 -19.69 2.54
CA ALA A 211 -29.79 -18.93 3.79
C ALA A 211 -29.09 -19.68 4.91
N ASP A 212 -29.34 -20.97 5.08
CA ASP A 212 -28.64 -21.81 6.05
C ASP A 212 -27.16 -21.88 5.73
N PHE A 213 -26.81 -22.02 4.45
CA PHE A 213 -25.41 -21.97 4.02
C PHE A 213 -24.78 -20.62 4.37
N ILE A 214 -25.44 -19.50 4.07
CA ILE A 214 -24.90 -18.18 4.39
C ILE A 214 -24.80 -18.02 5.92
N ALA A 215 -25.84 -18.32 6.69
CA ALA A 215 -25.82 -18.14 8.14
C ALA A 215 -24.72 -18.97 8.81
N ASN A 216 -24.55 -20.23 8.42
CA ASN A 216 -23.58 -21.14 9.02
C ASN A 216 -22.14 -20.89 8.55
N PHE A 217 -21.95 -20.52 7.27
CA PHE A 217 -20.61 -20.38 6.69
C PHE A 217 -20.10 -18.94 6.61
N THR A 218 -20.90 -17.92 6.92
CA THR A 218 -20.47 -16.51 6.86
C THR A 218 -19.26 -16.23 7.75
N ILE A 219 -19.30 -16.60 9.03
CA ILE A 219 -18.20 -16.34 9.96
C ILE A 219 -16.93 -17.07 9.52
N PRO A 220 -16.97 -18.40 9.23
CA PRO A 220 -15.84 -19.11 8.65
C PRO A 220 -15.29 -18.45 7.37
N LEU A 221 -16.16 -18.02 6.46
CA LEU A 221 -15.76 -17.40 5.19
C LEU A 221 -15.06 -16.06 5.41
N ILE A 222 -15.55 -15.23 6.33
CA ILE A 222 -14.87 -13.99 6.73
C ILE A 222 -13.50 -14.29 7.31
N LEU A 223 -13.40 -15.29 8.19
CA LEU A 223 -12.14 -15.70 8.79
C LEU A 223 -11.15 -16.17 7.72
N VAL A 224 -11.59 -16.96 6.74
CA VAL A 224 -10.79 -17.40 5.59
C VAL A 224 -10.32 -16.20 4.77
N VAL A 225 -11.19 -15.24 4.45
CA VAL A 225 -10.83 -14.05 3.67
C VAL A 225 -9.84 -13.16 4.41
N VAL A 226 -10.04 -12.92 5.71
CA VAL A 226 -9.12 -12.14 6.56
C VAL A 226 -7.78 -12.84 6.65
N THR A 227 -7.77 -14.16 6.90
CA THR A 227 -6.55 -14.96 6.99
C THR A 227 -5.79 -14.97 5.67
N ALA A 228 -6.48 -15.19 4.55
CA ALA A 228 -5.88 -15.13 3.21
C ALA A 228 -5.31 -13.73 2.91
N SER A 229 -6.00 -12.66 3.32
CA SER A 229 -5.51 -11.29 3.16
C SER A 229 -4.23 -11.03 3.95
N ILE A 230 -4.16 -11.54 5.18
CA ILE A 230 -2.96 -11.46 6.02
C ILE A 230 -1.82 -12.25 5.38
N ILE A 231 -2.06 -13.50 4.98
CA ILE A 231 -1.08 -14.36 4.30
C ILE A 231 -0.54 -13.65 3.06
N ASN A 232 -1.41 -13.13 2.19
CA ASN A 232 -1.01 -12.41 0.98
C ASN A 232 -0.13 -11.20 1.28
N ARG A 233 -0.47 -10.42 2.31
CA ARG A 233 0.32 -9.25 2.71
C ARG A 233 1.74 -9.61 3.15
N TYR A 234 1.95 -10.77 3.76
CA TYR A 234 3.26 -11.21 4.23
C TYR A 234 4.05 -12.02 3.19
N VAL A 235 3.36 -12.84 2.39
CA VAL A 235 3.98 -13.77 1.44
C VAL A 235 4.31 -13.07 0.12
N LEU A 236 3.40 -12.30 -0.46
CA LEU A 236 3.58 -11.72 -1.79
C LEU A 236 4.85 -10.84 -1.93
N PRO A 237 5.25 -10.02 -0.92
CA PRO A 237 6.49 -9.25 -1.02
C PRO A 237 7.79 -10.08 -0.96
N LYS A 238 7.70 -11.31 -0.44
CA LYS A 238 8.84 -12.21 -0.24
C LYS A 238 8.92 -13.31 -1.30
N LEU A 239 7.83 -13.57 -2.02
CA LEU A 239 7.74 -14.62 -3.02
C LEU A 239 8.48 -14.21 -4.31
N THR A 240 9.42 -15.03 -4.75
CA THR A 240 10.28 -14.79 -5.93
C THR A 240 10.35 -16.02 -6.87
N GLY A 241 10.97 -15.84 -8.04
CA GLY A 241 11.21 -16.92 -9.02
C GLY A 241 9.98 -17.46 -9.76
N LYS A 242 10.08 -18.68 -10.31
CA LYS A 242 9.06 -19.29 -11.20
C LYS A 242 7.67 -19.41 -10.59
N VAL A 243 7.59 -19.65 -9.28
CA VAL A 243 6.29 -19.72 -8.57
C VAL A 243 5.62 -18.35 -8.57
N ARG A 244 6.41 -17.28 -8.40
CA ARG A 244 5.91 -15.92 -8.44
C ARG A 244 5.44 -15.54 -9.84
N GLU A 245 6.15 -15.91 -10.88
CA GLU A 245 5.74 -15.69 -12.27
C GLU A 245 4.36 -16.30 -12.56
N LYS A 246 4.13 -17.56 -12.15
CA LYS A 246 2.80 -18.20 -12.28
C LYS A 246 1.73 -17.47 -11.48
N ALA A 247 2.04 -17.04 -10.25
CA ALA A 247 1.10 -16.28 -9.45
C ALA A 247 0.75 -14.94 -10.12
N ASP A 248 1.74 -14.25 -10.70
CA ASP A 248 1.55 -12.99 -11.42
C ASP A 248 0.72 -13.14 -12.71
N SER A 249 0.60 -14.34 -13.27
CA SER A 249 -0.27 -14.62 -14.42
C SER A 249 -1.71 -14.97 -14.03
N TYR A 250 -1.92 -15.74 -12.95
CA TYR A 250 -3.23 -16.35 -12.67
C TYR A 250 -3.87 -15.95 -11.35
N TYR A 251 -3.09 -15.48 -10.36
CA TYR A 251 -3.58 -15.20 -9.02
C TYR A 251 -3.87 -13.70 -8.85
N PRO A 252 -5.15 -13.26 -8.77
CA PRO A 252 -5.49 -11.84 -8.82
C PRO A 252 -4.80 -10.97 -7.74
N PRO A 253 -4.63 -11.42 -6.48
CA PRO A 253 -3.88 -10.64 -5.48
C PRO A 253 -2.41 -10.43 -5.86
N ALA A 254 -1.77 -11.40 -6.51
CA ALA A 254 -0.40 -11.25 -6.99
C ALA A 254 -0.32 -10.25 -8.16
N VAL A 255 -1.26 -10.31 -9.11
CA VAL A 255 -1.38 -9.35 -10.22
C VAL A 255 -1.51 -7.92 -9.71
N LEU A 256 -2.43 -7.68 -8.75
CA LEU A 256 -2.64 -6.36 -8.16
C LEU A 256 -1.40 -5.88 -7.40
N TYR A 257 -0.75 -6.77 -6.66
CA TYR A 257 0.51 -6.46 -5.98
C TYR A 257 1.61 -6.07 -6.97
N ARG A 258 1.76 -6.81 -8.08
CA ARG A 258 2.73 -6.53 -9.15
C ARG A 258 2.50 -5.15 -9.74
N SER A 259 1.26 -4.82 -10.13
CA SER A 259 0.93 -3.50 -10.68
C SER A 259 1.17 -2.37 -9.68
N LYS A 260 0.81 -2.56 -8.40
CA LYS A 260 1.08 -1.58 -7.33
C LYS A 260 2.58 -1.37 -7.13
N LEU A 261 3.36 -2.46 -7.11
CA LEU A 261 4.80 -2.39 -7.00
C LEU A 261 5.42 -1.67 -8.19
N ALA A 262 5.00 -2.02 -9.42
CA ALA A 262 5.45 -1.36 -10.64
C ALA A 262 5.29 0.16 -10.53
N MET A 263 4.09 0.63 -10.18
CA MET A 263 3.83 2.06 -10.08
C MET A 263 4.67 2.74 -8.99
N SER A 264 4.81 2.10 -7.81
CA SER A 264 5.65 2.63 -6.74
C SER A 264 7.12 2.70 -7.14
N LEU A 265 7.64 1.62 -7.73
CA LEU A 265 9.04 1.50 -8.14
C LEU A 265 9.38 2.49 -9.25
N PHE A 266 8.57 2.56 -10.32
CA PHE A 266 8.77 3.51 -11.40
C PHE A 266 8.60 4.96 -10.96
N SER A 267 7.66 5.25 -10.03
CA SER A 267 7.54 6.58 -9.45
C SER A 267 8.78 6.97 -8.65
N ASN A 268 9.35 6.04 -7.88
CA ASN A 268 10.58 6.30 -7.12
C ASN A 268 11.77 6.51 -8.07
N ILE A 269 11.91 5.67 -9.09
CA ILE A 269 12.95 5.81 -10.13
C ILE A 269 12.80 7.15 -10.86
N ALA A 270 11.58 7.52 -11.28
CA ALA A 270 11.29 8.78 -11.93
C ALA A 270 11.72 9.95 -11.06
N LEU A 271 11.36 9.94 -9.78
CA LEU A 271 11.73 11.02 -8.86
C LEU A 271 13.25 11.15 -8.69
N LEU A 272 13.96 10.03 -8.55
CA LEU A 272 15.42 10.04 -8.41
C LEU A 272 16.14 10.52 -9.70
N ILE A 273 15.68 10.07 -10.87
CA ILE A 273 16.38 10.37 -12.13
C ILE A 273 15.96 11.73 -12.69
N LYS A 274 14.65 11.99 -12.74
CA LYS A 274 14.09 13.19 -13.37
C LYS A 274 14.26 14.40 -12.48
N ASP A 275 13.81 14.30 -11.24
CA ASP A 275 13.62 15.45 -10.35
C ASP A 275 14.84 15.69 -9.45
N ALA A 276 15.47 14.61 -8.97
CA ALA A 276 16.72 14.70 -8.21
C ALA A 276 17.98 14.77 -9.09
N GLY A 277 17.87 14.48 -10.39
CA GLY A 277 19.01 14.48 -11.32
C GLY A 277 20.06 13.39 -11.03
N ILE A 278 19.71 12.34 -10.28
CA ILE A 278 20.63 11.26 -9.93
C ILE A 278 20.80 10.35 -11.13
N GLN A 279 22.04 9.92 -11.40
CA GLN A 279 22.31 8.95 -12.46
C GLN A 279 21.51 7.65 -12.25
N PRO A 280 20.94 7.03 -13.30
CA PRO A 280 20.07 5.86 -13.18
C PRO A 280 20.66 4.74 -12.30
N ARG A 281 21.92 4.38 -12.52
CA ARG A 281 22.61 3.34 -11.76
C ARG A 281 22.65 3.64 -10.24
N LEU A 282 22.98 4.88 -9.88
CA LEU A 282 23.04 5.31 -8.47
C LEU A 282 21.63 5.37 -7.84
N ALA A 283 20.63 5.74 -8.63
CA ALA A 283 19.23 5.71 -8.18
C ALA A 283 18.78 4.28 -7.84
N ILE A 284 19.09 3.30 -8.70
CA ILE A 284 18.81 1.88 -8.45
C ILE A 284 19.57 1.37 -7.22
N ASP A 285 20.85 1.74 -7.07
CA ASP A 285 21.64 1.37 -5.90
C ASP A 285 21.05 1.90 -4.59
N LYS A 286 20.48 3.12 -4.59
CA LYS A 286 19.77 3.68 -3.44
C LYS A 286 18.48 2.92 -3.13
N LEU A 287 17.73 2.51 -4.15
CA LEU A 287 16.48 1.76 -3.99
C LEU A 287 16.73 0.35 -3.44
N LEU A 288 17.79 -0.32 -3.89
CA LEU A 288 18.15 -1.68 -3.48
C LEU A 288 18.37 -1.85 -1.96
N ILE A 289 18.74 -0.77 -1.27
CA ILE A 289 18.98 -0.76 0.18
C ILE A 289 17.71 -1.14 0.93
N TRP A 290 16.56 -0.62 0.50
CA TRP A 290 15.27 -0.76 1.19
C TRP A 290 14.31 -1.73 0.49
N ALA A 291 14.68 -2.24 -0.68
CA ALA A 291 13.85 -3.11 -1.49
C ALA A 291 13.57 -4.45 -0.82
N LYS A 292 12.31 -4.89 -0.91
CA LYS A 292 11.87 -6.24 -0.50
C LYS A 292 12.35 -7.29 -1.50
N PRO A 293 12.39 -8.59 -1.16
CA PRO A 293 12.94 -9.63 -2.04
C PRO A 293 12.42 -9.57 -3.48
N TYR A 294 11.10 -9.50 -3.68
CA TYR A 294 10.54 -9.43 -5.03
C TYR A 294 10.86 -8.13 -5.77
N GLU A 295 10.89 -6.99 -5.06
CA GLU A 295 11.30 -5.71 -5.64
C GLU A 295 12.78 -5.69 -6.01
N ARG A 296 13.61 -6.32 -5.18
CA ARG A 296 15.05 -6.45 -5.37
C ARG A 296 15.36 -7.24 -6.64
N ASP A 297 14.67 -8.35 -6.90
CA ASP A 297 14.85 -9.12 -8.14
C ASP A 297 14.70 -8.23 -9.39
N HIS A 298 13.66 -7.39 -9.43
CA HIS A 298 13.42 -6.46 -10.54
C HIS A 298 14.45 -5.34 -10.60
N LEU A 299 14.86 -4.76 -9.46
CA LEU A 299 15.92 -3.76 -9.43
C LEU A 299 17.28 -4.32 -9.88
N ASP A 300 17.59 -5.57 -9.51
CA ASP A 300 18.80 -6.25 -9.93
C ASP A 300 18.78 -6.56 -11.44
N MET A 301 17.62 -6.89 -12.01
CA MET A 301 17.44 -7.01 -13.47
C MET A 301 17.68 -5.67 -14.17
N ILE A 302 17.06 -4.58 -13.69
CA ILE A 302 17.27 -3.22 -14.25
C ILE A 302 18.76 -2.86 -14.20
N LYS A 303 19.40 -3.10 -13.05
CA LYS A 303 20.82 -2.84 -12.85
C LYS A 303 21.69 -3.66 -13.82
N ALA A 304 21.37 -4.93 -14.01
CA ALA A 304 22.08 -5.79 -14.94
C ALA A 304 21.94 -5.28 -16.38
N SER A 305 20.74 -4.87 -16.80
CA SER A 305 20.49 -4.28 -18.13
C SER A 305 21.28 -2.99 -18.33
N ILE A 306 21.31 -2.09 -17.34
CA ILE A 306 22.13 -0.87 -17.39
C ILE A 306 23.63 -1.21 -17.55
N VAL A 307 24.12 -2.20 -16.80
CA VAL A 307 25.53 -2.63 -16.86
C VAL A 307 25.86 -3.29 -18.20
N ALA A 308 24.90 -3.98 -18.82
CA ALA A 308 25.03 -4.57 -20.15
C ALA A 308 25.00 -3.53 -21.29
N GLY A 309 24.73 -2.26 -20.98
CA GLY A 309 24.65 -1.19 -21.98
C GLY A 309 23.29 -1.07 -22.66
N ALA A 310 22.23 -1.63 -22.07
CA ALA A 310 20.87 -1.35 -22.55
C ALA A 310 20.57 0.14 -22.39
N GLU A 311 20.12 0.78 -23.46
CA GLU A 311 19.84 2.21 -23.50
C GLU A 311 18.34 2.50 -23.39
N GLY A 312 18.02 3.76 -23.10
CA GLY A 312 16.66 4.27 -23.14
C GLY A 312 15.70 3.52 -22.21
N THR A 313 14.66 2.95 -22.79
CA THR A 313 13.55 2.35 -22.04
C THR A 313 13.68 0.84 -21.87
N ASP A 314 14.52 0.18 -22.65
CA ASP A 314 14.73 -1.27 -22.61
C ASP A 314 15.36 -1.72 -21.29
N GLN A 315 16.17 -0.86 -20.67
CA GLN A 315 16.75 -1.11 -19.34
C GLN A 315 15.70 -1.34 -18.24
N PHE A 316 14.44 -0.98 -18.48
CA PHE A 316 13.34 -1.12 -17.53
C PHE A 316 12.40 -2.30 -17.82
N SER A 317 12.60 -3.04 -18.91
CA SER A 317 11.79 -4.21 -19.25
C SER A 317 12.20 -5.41 -18.36
N THR A 318 11.37 -5.68 -17.35
CA THR A 318 11.59 -6.73 -16.34
C THR A 318 10.40 -7.69 -16.20
N GLY A 319 9.33 -7.48 -16.96
CA GLY A 319 8.04 -8.19 -16.77
C GLY A 319 7.22 -7.69 -15.57
N LEU A 320 7.72 -6.65 -14.87
CA LEU A 320 6.99 -5.98 -13.78
C LEU A 320 5.80 -5.14 -14.31
N LEU A 321 5.97 -4.52 -15.48
CA LEU A 321 4.91 -3.74 -16.12
C LEU A 321 3.88 -4.68 -16.78
N PRO A 322 2.58 -4.34 -16.72
CA PRO A 322 1.60 -4.91 -17.63
C PRO A 322 1.98 -4.69 -19.09
N ASP A 323 1.69 -5.65 -19.96
CA ASP A 323 2.09 -5.66 -21.38
C ASP A 323 1.74 -4.35 -22.11
N GLU A 324 0.58 -3.77 -21.83
CA GLU A 324 0.14 -2.50 -22.42
C GLU A 324 1.04 -1.32 -22.01
N LEU A 325 1.46 -1.26 -20.74
CA LEU A 325 2.36 -0.23 -20.23
C LEU A 325 3.80 -0.47 -20.69
N GLU A 326 4.21 -1.73 -20.82
CA GLU A 326 5.50 -2.08 -21.41
C GLU A 326 5.57 -1.67 -22.88
N LEU A 327 4.52 -1.91 -23.66
CA LEU A 327 4.44 -1.46 -25.05
C LEU A 327 4.51 0.08 -25.14
N LYS A 328 3.74 0.80 -24.30
CA LYS A 328 3.80 2.27 -24.24
C LYS A 328 5.20 2.78 -23.88
N LEU A 329 5.89 2.08 -22.97
CA LEU A 329 7.27 2.38 -22.60
C LEU A 329 8.24 2.18 -23.77
N LYS A 330 8.11 1.08 -24.51
CA LYS A 330 8.94 0.79 -25.69
C LYS A 330 8.70 1.83 -26.80
N LEU A 331 7.44 2.15 -27.09
CA LEU A 331 7.07 3.19 -28.07
C LEU A 331 7.60 4.58 -27.67
N ALA A 332 7.52 4.94 -26.39
CA ALA A 332 8.09 6.20 -25.89
C ALA A 332 9.62 6.27 -26.02
N GLY A 333 10.30 5.12 -26.03
CA GLY A 333 11.75 5.01 -26.24
C GLY A 333 12.19 5.14 -27.70
N GLN A 334 11.30 4.91 -28.67
CA GLN A 334 11.61 4.96 -30.10
C GLN A 334 11.38 6.34 -30.75
N GLY A 335 10.76 7.30 -30.05
CA GLY A 335 10.48 8.64 -30.60
C GLY A 335 11.72 9.54 -30.70
N GLU A 336 11.72 10.49 -31.64
CA GLU A 336 12.82 11.45 -31.86
C GLU A 336 13.18 12.32 -30.64
N LYS A 337 12.28 12.42 -29.65
CA LYS A 337 12.48 13.09 -28.34
C LYS A 337 12.48 12.11 -27.16
N ALA A 338 12.87 10.86 -27.39
CA ALA A 338 12.87 9.79 -26.41
C ALA A 338 13.86 10.06 -25.27
N SER A 339 13.41 10.82 -24.27
CA SER A 339 14.10 10.91 -22.99
C SER A 339 13.52 9.88 -22.03
N ILE A 340 14.40 9.21 -21.28
CA ILE A 340 14.02 8.35 -20.15
C ILE A 340 13.04 9.07 -19.21
N LYS A 341 13.22 10.38 -19.02
CA LYS A 341 12.36 11.24 -18.20
C LYS A 341 10.93 11.29 -18.73
N THR A 342 10.74 11.40 -20.04
CA THR A 342 9.41 11.41 -20.68
C THR A 342 8.72 10.06 -20.51
N ALA A 343 9.44 8.97 -20.80
CA ALA A 343 8.90 7.62 -20.70
C ALA A 343 8.49 7.25 -19.27
N LEU A 344 9.33 7.58 -18.28
CA LEU A 344 9.01 7.39 -16.87
C LEU A 344 7.78 8.20 -16.44
N ASN A 345 7.62 9.42 -16.94
CA ASN A 345 6.45 10.24 -16.64
C ASN A 345 5.16 9.65 -17.24
N ILE A 346 5.22 9.10 -18.45
CA ILE A 346 4.09 8.39 -19.08
C ILE A 346 3.70 7.17 -18.25
N ILE A 347 4.67 6.33 -17.84
CA ILE A 347 4.38 5.16 -16.99
C ILE A 347 3.72 5.59 -15.69
N CYS A 348 4.29 6.57 -15.00
CA CYS A 348 3.78 6.99 -13.69
C CYS A 348 2.36 7.52 -13.81
N ASN A 349 2.06 8.35 -14.80
CA ASN A 349 0.75 8.99 -14.90
C ASN A 349 -0.32 8.10 -15.53
N THR A 350 0.04 7.31 -16.55
CA THR A 350 -0.88 6.41 -17.24
C THR A 350 -1.09 5.16 -16.42
N GLY A 351 -0.02 4.52 -15.96
CA GLY A 351 -0.14 3.28 -15.19
C GLY A 351 -0.82 3.46 -13.84
N GLN A 352 -0.67 4.61 -13.18
CA GLN A 352 -1.41 4.89 -11.96
C GLN A 352 -2.91 5.06 -12.24
N ARG A 353 -3.27 5.78 -13.31
CA ARG A 353 -4.68 5.93 -13.73
C ARG A 353 -5.28 4.58 -14.08
N ASP A 354 -4.55 3.75 -14.82
CA ASP A 354 -4.98 2.40 -15.21
C ASP A 354 -5.16 1.51 -13.98
N LEU A 355 -4.22 1.54 -13.03
CA LEU A 355 -4.33 0.83 -11.75
C LEU A 355 -5.56 1.27 -10.95
N VAL A 356 -5.77 2.59 -10.82
CA VAL A 356 -6.94 3.16 -10.13
C VAL A 356 -8.24 2.74 -10.81
N ASN A 357 -8.29 2.77 -12.14
CA ASN A 357 -9.47 2.38 -12.91
C ASN A 357 -9.74 0.88 -12.80
N GLN A 358 -8.70 0.05 -12.83
CA GLN A 358 -8.80 -1.39 -12.63
C GLN A 358 -9.32 -1.72 -11.23
N MET A 359 -8.80 -1.07 -10.18
CA MET A 359 -9.28 -1.23 -8.80
C MET A 359 -10.74 -0.80 -8.66
N LYS A 360 -11.12 0.35 -9.25
CA LYS A 360 -12.52 0.83 -9.25
C LYS A 360 -13.44 -0.15 -9.95
N ARG A 361 -13.08 -0.62 -11.15
CA ARG A 361 -13.87 -1.56 -11.95
C ARG A 361 -14.05 -2.88 -11.20
N LEU A 362 -12.96 -3.47 -10.70
CA LEU A 362 -12.99 -4.73 -9.96
C LEU A 362 -13.83 -4.60 -8.68
N SER A 363 -13.67 -3.50 -7.94
CA SER A 363 -14.48 -3.22 -6.77
C SER A 363 -15.96 -3.10 -7.08
N THR A 364 -16.33 -2.41 -8.16
CA THR A 364 -17.72 -2.22 -8.56
C THR A 364 -18.33 -3.55 -9.02
N ILE A 365 -17.60 -4.35 -9.82
CA ILE A 365 -18.06 -5.68 -10.25
C ILE A 365 -18.30 -6.57 -9.02
N LEU A 366 -17.35 -6.65 -8.08
CA LEU A 366 -17.51 -7.43 -6.86
C LEU A 366 -18.68 -6.93 -6.00
N MET A 367 -18.85 -5.61 -5.88
CA MET A 367 -19.97 -5.02 -5.16
C MET A 367 -21.31 -5.38 -5.81
N LEU A 368 -21.40 -5.36 -7.15
CA LEU A 368 -22.62 -5.75 -7.87
C LEU A 368 -22.93 -7.24 -7.69
N ILE A 369 -21.91 -8.11 -7.70
CA ILE A 369 -22.10 -9.54 -7.45
C ILE A 369 -22.57 -9.77 -6.02
N LEU A 370 -21.82 -9.28 -5.01
CA LEU A 370 -22.16 -9.47 -3.60
C LEU A 370 -23.50 -8.81 -3.24
N GLY A 371 -23.72 -7.58 -3.71
CA GLY A 371 -24.96 -6.85 -3.51
C GLY A 371 -26.14 -7.50 -4.22
N GLY A 372 -25.95 -7.99 -5.44
CA GLY A 372 -26.97 -8.72 -6.19
C GLY A 372 -27.39 -10.01 -5.49
N ILE A 373 -26.43 -10.81 -5.01
CA ILE A 373 -26.70 -12.00 -4.20
C ILE A 373 -27.42 -11.60 -2.90
N GLY A 374 -26.97 -10.54 -2.21
CA GLY A 374 -27.57 -10.07 -0.98
C GLY A 374 -29.02 -9.61 -1.14
N VAL A 375 -29.31 -8.83 -2.19
CA VAL A 375 -30.67 -8.40 -2.53
C VAL A 375 -31.55 -9.59 -2.92
N TRP A 376 -31.02 -10.54 -3.69
CA TRP A 376 -31.75 -11.75 -4.06
C TRP A 376 -32.12 -12.60 -2.83
N VAL A 377 -31.20 -12.75 -1.88
CA VAL A 377 -31.46 -13.41 -0.59
C VAL A 377 -32.52 -12.65 0.20
N LEU A 378 -32.37 -11.33 0.37
CA LEU A 378 -33.34 -10.51 1.13
C LEU A 378 -34.75 -10.53 0.52
N ALA A 379 -34.87 -10.31 -0.79
CA ALA A 379 -36.16 -10.37 -1.49
C ALA A 379 -36.77 -11.78 -1.41
N GLY A 380 -35.91 -12.80 -1.51
CA GLY A 380 -36.27 -14.19 -1.26
C GLY A 380 -36.90 -14.36 0.13
N GLY A 381 -36.19 -13.99 1.18
CA GLY A 381 -36.66 -14.10 2.57
C GLY A 381 -37.95 -13.33 2.84
N LEU A 382 -38.04 -12.08 2.38
CA LEU A 382 -39.25 -11.26 2.54
C LEU A 382 -40.47 -11.87 1.83
N SER A 383 -40.29 -12.41 0.61
CA SER A 383 -41.38 -13.07 -0.12
C SER A 383 -41.95 -14.27 0.65
N VAL A 384 -41.08 -15.02 1.33
CA VAL A 384 -41.48 -16.16 2.16
C VAL A 384 -42.14 -15.68 3.44
N GLY A 385 -41.53 -14.74 4.15
CA GLY A 385 -42.09 -14.18 5.38
C GLY A 385 -43.49 -13.60 5.18
N MET A 386 -43.72 -12.86 4.08
CA MET A 386 -45.05 -12.35 3.75
C MET A 386 -46.06 -13.46 3.46
N ALA A 387 -45.65 -14.53 2.77
CA ALA A 387 -46.55 -15.66 2.50
C ALA A 387 -46.91 -16.43 3.79
N VAL A 388 -45.96 -16.55 4.72
CA VAL A 388 -46.20 -17.13 6.04
C VAL A 388 -47.17 -16.26 6.83
N MET A 389 -46.95 -14.95 6.93
CA MET A 389 -47.88 -14.03 7.63
C MET A 389 -49.30 -14.13 7.05
N LYS A 390 -49.42 -14.06 5.71
CA LYS A 390 -50.71 -14.20 5.03
C LYS A 390 -51.40 -15.54 5.31
N SER A 391 -50.65 -16.64 5.39
CA SER A 391 -51.21 -17.96 5.73
C SER A 391 -51.73 -18.04 7.17
N LEU A 392 -51.23 -17.18 8.06
CA LEU A 392 -51.67 -17.06 9.45
C LEU A 392 -52.83 -16.07 9.64
N GLY A 393 -53.26 -15.38 8.59
CA GLY A 393 -54.34 -14.39 8.67
C GLY A 393 -53.94 -13.07 9.34
N VAL A 394 -52.63 -12.80 9.44
CA VAL A 394 -52.03 -11.50 9.80
C VAL A 394 -51.58 -10.80 8.52
#